data_AF-A0A2E4B8D2-F1
#
_entry.id   AF-A0A2E4B8D2-F1
#
_cell.length_a   1.000
_cell.length_b   1.000
_cell.length_c   1.000
_cell.angle_alpha   90.00
_cell.angle_beta   90.00
_cell.angle_gamma   90.00
#
_symmetry.space_group_name_H-M   'P 1'
#
loop_
_entity.id
_entity.type
_entity.pdbx_description
1 polymer ?
#
loop_
_entity_poly.entity_id
_entity_poly.type
_entity_poly.pdbx_seq_one_letter_code
_entity_poly.pdbx_strand_id
1 'polypeptide(L)'
;MDAPPAAAQTRDKIDSVFPSWVHDFANDAVLVTFVQSADVVTLRASPRLECTNVVHPTMVRADAVSWRPMACDATGVRGHLFSLSHEGRLTGRIEVTLGANDEIGKLLVVQPEFSPLTVAARVVSPSSLLVFDDVRAHTDSLEALRQTLTADGDVGYVPTQELVVTRALDQLVLATDHSAEAAVARRHWKATKLLLAGLSTATANCIDAYTQSEFRRVGKSVLGSDKWRHMV
;
A
#
# COMPACT_ATOMS: atom_id res chain seq x y z
N MET A 1 9.21 7.35 -51.30
CA MET A 1 8.91 6.34 -50.27
C MET A 1 8.52 7.12 -49.03
N ASP A 2 7.24 7.44 -48.93
CA ASP A 2 6.69 8.16 -47.80
C ASP A 2 6.61 7.20 -46.61
N ALA A 3 7.13 7.65 -45.47
CA ALA A 3 7.03 6.92 -44.22
C ALA A 3 5.55 6.67 -43.90
N PRO A 4 5.19 5.49 -43.36
CA PRO A 4 3.82 5.24 -42.96
C PRO A 4 3.39 6.30 -41.93
N PRO A 5 2.13 6.76 -41.99
CA PRO A 5 1.65 7.76 -41.05
C PRO A 5 1.82 7.23 -39.63
N ALA A 6 2.37 8.06 -38.75
CA ALA A 6 2.44 7.77 -37.33
C ALA A 6 1.05 7.34 -36.85
N ALA A 7 0.96 6.16 -36.23
CA ALA A 7 -0.28 5.62 -35.71
C ALA A 7 -1.01 6.72 -34.92
N ALA A 8 -2.27 6.96 -35.29
CA ALA A 8 -3.13 7.90 -34.60
C ALA A 8 -3.08 7.61 -33.09
N GLN A 9 -2.73 8.62 -32.30
CA GLN A 9 -2.74 8.55 -30.84
C GLN A 9 -4.14 8.15 -30.38
N THR A 10 -4.28 6.93 -29.88
CA THR A 10 -5.43 6.49 -29.10
C THR A 10 -5.40 7.24 -27.76
N ARG A 11 -6.02 8.43 -27.77
CA ARG A 11 -6.13 9.39 -26.66
C ARG A 11 -6.93 8.89 -25.45
N ASP A 12 -7.56 7.72 -25.53
CA ASP A 12 -8.69 7.41 -24.64
C ASP A 12 -8.45 6.31 -23.60
N LYS A 13 -7.20 5.84 -23.37
CA LYS A 13 -6.97 4.77 -22.40
C LYS A 13 -5.62 4.87 -21.66
N ILE A 14 -5.29 5.99 -21.02
CA ILE A 14 -4.23 5.98 -19.99
C ILE A 14 -4.78 6.64 -18.73
N ASP A 15 -5.56 5.87 -17.98
CA ASP A 15 -6.43 6.46 -16.98
C ASP A 15 -5.82 6.50 -15.58
N SER A 16 -4.80 5.71 -15.24
CA SER A 16 -3.99 5.90 -14.02
C SER A 16 -2.80 4.97 -14.00
N VAL A 17 -1.59 5.43 -13.66
CA VAL A 17 -0.46 4.52 -13.37
C VAL A 17 0.29 5.02 -12.14
N PHE A 18 0.68 4.09 -11.27
CA PHE A 18 1.69 4.35 -10.25
C PHE A 18 3.07 4.12 -10.84
N PRO A 19 3.90 5.16 -11.07
CA PRO A 19 5.22 5.01 -11.68
C PRO A 19 6.23 4.49 -10.67
N SER A 20 6.07 3.24 -10.22
CA SER A 20 6.86 2.65 -9.14
C SER A 20 8.39 2.82 -9.32
N TRP A 21 8.86 2.82 -10.56
CA TRP A 21 10.26 2.96 -10.94
C TRP A 21 10.88 4.36 -10.78
N VAL A 22 10.07 5.40 -10.55
CA VAL A 22 10.59 6.76 -10.28
C VAL A 22 10.74 7.05 -8.79
N HIS A 23 10.28 6.13 -7.94
CA HIS A 23 10.27 6.30 -6.50
C HIS A 23 11.37 5.46 -5.86
N ASP A 24 12.16 6.12 -5.03
CA ASP A 24 13.06 5.49 -4.07
C ASP A 24 12.41 5.59 -2.70
N PHE A 25 12.08 4.43 -2.11
CA PHE A 25 11.49 4.39 -0.78
C PHE A 25 12.61 4.51 0.25
N ALA A 26 12.68 5.69 0.89
CA ALA A 26 13.68 5.97 1.90
C ALA A 26 13.72 4.87 2.99
N ASN A 27 14.93 4.61 3.50
CA ASN A 27 15.19 3.52 4.46
C ASN A 27 14.41 3.62 5.79
N ASP A 28 13.73 4.73 6.08
CA ASP A 28 13.00 5.00 7.31
C ASP A 28 11.47 4.91 7.17
N ALA A 29 10.94 4.81 5.95
CA ALA A 29 9.51 4.62 5.72
C ALA A 29 9.14 3.17 6.03
N VAL A 30 8.24 2.91 6.98
CA VAL A 30 7.80 1.55 7.34
C VAL A 30 6.59 1.09 6.53
N LEU A 31 5.74 2.02 6.10
CA LEU A 31 4.60 1.78 5.22
C LEU A 31 4.57 2.83 4.11
N VAL A 32 4.05 2.42 2.96
CA VAL A 32 3.77 3.27 1.81
C VAL A 32 2.30 3.08 1.47
N THR A 33 1.56 4.19 1.39
CA THR A 33 0.19 4.23 0.88
C THR A 33 0.14 5.04 -0.40
N PHE A 34 -0.99 5.06 -1.09
CA PHE A 34 -1.07 5.63 -2.43
C PHE A 34 -2.19 6.66 -2.55
N VAL A 35 -1.88 7.82 -3.12
CA VAL A 35 -2.81 8.92 -3.35
C VAL A 35 -2.90 9.19 -4.84
N GLN A 36 -4.10 9.20 -5.39
CA GLN A 36 -4.31 9.61 -6.77
C GLN A 36 -4.55 11.13 -6.80
N SER A 37 -3.74 11.85 -7.58
CA SER A 37 -4.02 13.25 -7.90
C SER A 37 -5.02 13.33 -9.06
N ALA A 38 -5.93 14.30 -9.01
CA ALA A 38 -6.87 14.60 -10.10
C ALA A 38 -6.25 15.47 -11.21
N ASP A 39 -4.95 15.79 -11.11
CA ASP A 39 -4.24 16.61 -12.08
C ASP A 39 -3.61 15.77 -13.20
N VAL A 40 -3.72 16.26 -14.43
CA VAL A 40 -3.07 15.68 -15.62
C VAL A 40 -1.57 15.96 -15.55
N VAL A 41 -0.77 14.92 -15.28
CA VAL A 41 0.68 15.02 -15.23
C VAL A 41 1.30 14.09 -16.27
N THR A 42 1.90 14.67 -17.31
CA THR A 42 2.76 13.91 -18.22
C THR A 42 4.02 13.46 -17.49
N LEU A 43 4.07 12.18 -17.10
CA LEU A 43 5.27 11.58 -16.55
C LEU A 43 6.35 11.52 -17.64
N ARG A 44 7.32 12.45 -17.57
CA ARG A 44 8.54 12.43 -18.41
C ARG A 44 9.52 11.34 -17.97
N ALA A 45 9.05 10.17 -17.55
CA ALA A 45 9.93 9.03 -17.33
C ALA A 45 10.10 8.32 -18.68
N SER A 46 11.32 8.31 -19.21
CA SER A 46 11.62 7.58 -20.44
C SER A 46 11.37 6.08 -20.21
N PRO A 47 10.58 5.43 -21.07
CA PRO A 47 9.97 5.95 -22.29
C PRO A 47 8.61 6.61 -22.02
N ARG A 48 8.40 7.81 -22.58
CA ARG A 48 7.24 8.72 -22.35
C ARG A 48 5.91 7.98 -22.16
N LEU A 49 5.42 7.82 -20.94
CA LEU A 49 4.08 7.33 -20.65
C LEU A 49 3.22 8.55 -20.29
N GLU A 50 2.32 8.95 -21.19
CA GLU A 50 1.39 10.04 -20.91
C GLU A 50 0.31 9.53 -19.96
N CYS A 51 0.39 9.86 -18.67
CA CYS A 51 -0.60 9.45 -17.67
C CYS A 51 -1.55 10.61 -17.37
N THR A 52 -2.85 10.34 -17.38
CA THR A 52 -3.85 11.37 -17.12
C THR A 52 -4.12 11.53 -15.62
N ASN A 53 -3.95 10.47 -14.83
CA ASN A 53 -4.04 10.52 -13.37
C ASN A 53 -2.81 9.82 -12.76
N VAL A 54 -1.95 10.58 -12.09
CA VAL A 54 -0.76 10.01 -11.46
C VAL A 54 -1.08 9.60 -10.03
N VAL A 55 -0.65 8.40 -9.68
CA VAL A 55 -0.65 7.93 -8.30
C VAL A 55 0.69 8.29 -7.68
N HIS A 56 0.64 8.89 -6.49
CA HIS A 56 1.79 9.29 -5.70
C HIS A 56 1.88 8.43 -4.43
N PRO A 57 3.10 8.06 -4.00
CA PRO A 57 3.27 7.37 -2.74
C PRO A 57 3.23 8.38 -1.59
N THR A 58 2.61 7.99 -0.48
CA THR A 58 2.69 8.67 0.82
C THR A 58 3.41 7.76 1.79
N MET A 59 4.54 8.24 2.31
CA MET A 59 5.44 7.46 3.17
C MET A 59 5.09 7.69 4.64
N VAL A 60 4.83 6.60 5.36
CA VAL A 60 4.69 6.59 6.82
C VAL A 60 6.02 6.16 7.41
N ARG A 61 6.70 7.09 8.09
CA ARG A 61 7.99 6.83 8.76
C ARG A 61 7.78 6.42 10.20
N ALA A 62 8.64 5.57 10.74
CA ALA A 62 8.59 5.22 12.15
C ALA A 62 9.93 4.65 12.64
N ASP A 63 10.35 5.08 13.83
CA ASP A 63 11.49 4.53 14.58
C ASP A 63 11.06 3.81 15.86
N ALA A 64 9.81 3.97 16.28
CA ALA A 64 9.24 3.33 17.44
C ALA A 64 7.79 2.89 17.21
N VAL A 65 7.42 1.82 17.92
CA VAL A 65 6.05 1.33 17.99
C VAL A 65 5.69 1.11 19.46
N SER A 66 4.53 1.63 19.85
CA SER A 66 3.90 1.35 21.15
C SER A 66 2.57 0.63 20.93
N TRP A 67 2.02 0.02 21.97
CA TRP A 67 0.75 -0.69 21.87
C TRP A 67 -0.17 -0.36 23.04
N ARG A 68 -1.46 -0.56 22.82
CA ARG A 68 -2.47 -0.65 23.87
C ARG A 68 -3.55 -1.66 23.49
N PRO A 69 -4.21 -2.30 24.46
CA PRO A 69 -5.39 -3.10 24.18
C PRO A 69 -6.53 -2.18 23.68
N MET A 70 -7.36 -2.72 22.79
CA MET A 70 -8.62 -2.10 22.38
C MET A 70 -9.79 -2.81 23.06
N ALA A 71 -10.81 -2.05 23.43
CA ALA A 71 -12.07 -2.62 23.85
C ALA A 71 -12.74 -3.28 22.63
N CYS A 72 -13.19 -4.52 22.80
CA CYS A 72 -13.96 -5.25 21.79
C CYS A 72 -15.28 -5.68 22.40
N ASP A 73 -16.39 -5.40 21.71
CA ASP A 73 -17.73 -5.67 22.22
C ASP A 73 -18.10 -7.16 22.20
N ALA A 74 -17.45 -7.93 21.33
CA ALA A 74 -17.71 -9.36 21.15
C ALA A 74 -16.84 -10.22 22.08
N THR A 75 -17.48 -11.14 22.80
CA THR A 75 -16.80 -12.12 23.65
C THR A 75 -15.82 -12.97 22.85
N GLY A 76 -14.58 -13.10 23.34
CA GLY A 76 -13.54 -13.88 22.67
C GLY A 76 -12.81 -13.13 21.54
N VAL A 77 -13.19 -11.89 21.26
CA VAL A 77 -12.47 -11.00 20.34
C VAL A 77 -11.47 -10.16 21.14
N ARG A 78 -10.26 -10.03 20.61
CA ARG A 78 -9.21 -9.16 21.17
C ARG A 78 -8.84 -8.10 20.15
N GLY A 79 -8.49 -6.91 20.62
CA GLY A 79 -8.01 -5.85 19.75
C GLY A 79 -6.70 -5.27 20.26
N HIS A 80 -5.80 -4.94 19.34
CA HIS A 80 -4.59 -4.19 19.64
C HIS A 80 -4.51 -2.96 18.75
N LEU A 81 -4.21 -1.83 19.37
CA LEU A 81 -3.78 -0.64 18.65
C LEU A 81 -2.27 -0.53 18.76
N PHE A 82 -1.58 -0.62 17.64
CA PHE A 82 -0.16 -0.30 17.50
C PHE A 82 -0.01 1.14 17.01
N SER A 83 0.63 2.00 17.80
CA SER A 83 0.90 3.39 17.45
C SER A 83 2.33 3.53 16.96
N LEU A 84 2.48 3.99 15.72
CA LEU A 84 3.76 4.24 15.07
C LEU A 84 4.19 5.67 15.33
N SER A 85 5.46 5.86 15.68
CA SER A 85 6.04 7.18 15.88
C SER A 85 7.41 7.32 15.25
N HIS A 86 7.73 8.53 14.84
CA HIS A 86 9.04 8.93 14.34
C HIS A 86 9.46 10.23 15.05
N GLU A 87 10.66 10.25 15.63
CA GLU A 87 11.20 11.40 16.37
C GLU A 87 10.22 11.89 17.46
N GLY A 88 9.52 10.97 18.11
CA GLY A 88 8.53 11.26 19.17
C GLY A 88 7.17 11.78 18.68
N ARG A 89 6.95 11.90 17.36
CA ARG A 89 5.66 12.29 16.77
C ARG A 89 4.91 11.07 16.28
N LEU A 90 3.60 11.02 16.51
CA LEU A 90 2.76 9.96 15.96
C LEU A 90 2.66 10.11 14.44
N THR A 91 3.02 9.06 13.71
CA THR A 91 3.03 9.01 12.24
C THR A 91 2.02 8.03 11.66
N GLY A 92 1.42 7.19 12.49
CA GLY A 92 0.36 6.29 12.06
C GLY A 92 -0.13 5.38 13.17
N ARG A 93 -1.20 4.67 12.88
CA ARG A 93 -1.80 3.67 13.76
C ARG A 93 -2.16 2.44 12.96
N ILE A 94 -1.93 1.27 13.54
CA ILE A 94 -2.37 -0.01 13.01
C ILE A 94 -3.29 -0.63 14.05
N GLU A 95 -4.56 -0.78 13.70
CA GLU A 95 -5.54 -1.46 14.55
C GLU A 95 -5.73 -2.87 14.03
N VAL A 96 -5.65 -3.85 14.93
CA VAL A 96 -5.92 -5.25 14.57
C VAL A 96 -6.97 -5.82 15.50
N THR A 97 -7.92 -6.53 14.92
CA THR A 97 -8.93 -7.30 15.64
C THR A 97 -8.67 -8.78 15.39
N LEU A 98 -8.57 -9.54 16.47
CA LEU A 98 -8.27 -10.96 16.47
C LEU A 98 -9.50 -11.76 16.87
N GLY A 99 -9.74 -12.85 16.15
CA GLY A 99 -10.77 -13.83 16.49
C GLY A 99 -10.37 -14.76 17.63
N ALA A 100 -11.23 -15.73 17.93
CA ALA A 100 -11.06 -16.67 19.06
C ALA A 100 -9.76 -17.50 19.01
N ASN A 101 -9.15 -17.66 17.83
CA ASN A 101 -7.92 -18.42 17.61
C ASN A 101 -6.65 -17.53 17.59
N ASP A 102 -6.73 -16.28 18.05
CA ASP A 102 -5.67 -15.27 17.92
C ASP A 102 -5.27 -15.01 16.43
N GLU A 103 -6.15 -15.32 15.48
CA GLU A 103 -5.97 -14.97 14.07
C GLU A 103 -6.46 -13.55 13.82
N ILE A 104 -5.68 -12.76 13.09
CA ILE A 104 -6.05 -11.40 12.70
C ILE A 104 -7.16 -11.50 11.65
N GLY A 105 -8.37 -11.13 12.05
CA GLY A 105 -9.52 -11.05 11.15
C GLY A 105 -9.55 -9.72 10.41
N LYS A 106 -9.50 -8.61 11.17
CA LYS A 106 -9.60 -7.26 10.62
C LYS A 106 -8.37 -6.42 10.94
N LEU A 107 -7.93 -5.63 9.96
CA LEU A 107 -6.78 -4.73 10.07
C LEU A 107 -7.16 -3.34 9.54
N LEU A 108 -6.81 -2.29 10.27
CA LEU A 108 -6.92 -0.90 9.80
C LEU A 108 -5.56 -0.24 9.88
N VAL A 109 -5.26 0.60 8.89
CA VAL A 109 -4.12 1.52 8.92
C VAL A 109 -4.65 2.94 8.86
N VAL A 110 -4.29 3.75 9.85
CA VAL A 110 -4.79 5.11 10.02
C VAL A 110 -3.63 6.09 10.06
N GLN A 111 -3.61 7.05 9.15
CA GLN A 111 -2.63 8.14 9.12
C GLN A 111 -3.02 9.25 10.13
N PRO A 112 -2.07 10.05 10.63
CA PRO A 112 -2.32 11.02 11.70
C PRO A 112 -3.38 12.07 11.37
N GLU A 113 -3.46 12.48 10.11
CA GLU A 113 -4.36 13.53 9.62
C GLU A 113 -5.78 13.00 9.34
N PHE A 114 -5.98 11.69 9.45
CA PHE A 114 -7.29 11.09 9.22
C PHE A 114 -8.31 11.57 10.27
N SER A 115 -9.42 12.06 9.76
CA SER A 115 -10.70 12.08 10.44
C SER A 115 -11.79 11.92 9.38
N PRO A 116 -12.98 11.37 9.73
CA PRO A 116 -14.10 11.31 8.79
C PRO A 116 -14.44 12.67 8.18
N LEU A 117 -14.32 13.74 8.97
CA LEU A 117 -14.57 15.10 8.53
C LEU A 117 -13.51 15.62 7.54
N THR A 118 -12.22 15.37 7.80
CA THR A 118 -11.13 15.84 6.91
C THR A 118 -11.14 15.11 5.58
N VAL A 119 -11.53 13.83 5.56
CA VAL A 119 -11.74 13.08 4.31
C VAL A 119 -12.98 13.60 3.57
N ALA A 120 -14.12 13.78 4.25
CA ALA A 120 -15.34 14.30 3.65
C ALA A 120 -15.16 15.72 3.06
N ALA A 121 -14.38 16.56 3.74
CA ALA A 121 -14.02 17.90 3.28
C ALA A 121 -12.91 17.91 2.21
N ARG A 122 -12.41 16.74 1.78
CA ARG A 122 -11.30 16.58 0.81
C ARG A 122 -10.00 17.29 1.23
N VAL A 123 -9.81 17.44 2.53
CA VAL A 123 -8.58 18.00 3.13
C VAL A 123 -7.48 16.93 3.17
N VAL A 124 -7.86 15.65 3.31
CA VAL A 124 -6.96 14.51 3.38
C VAL A 124 -7.43 13.41 2.42
N SER A 125 -6.48 12.68 1.83
CA SER A 125 -6.74 11.57 0.90
C SER A 125 -7.55 10.44 1.56
N PRO A 126 -8.45 9.75 0.83
CA PRO A 126 -9.07 8.51 1.29
C PRO A 126 -8.07 7.45 1.75
N SER A 127 -6.85 7.40 1.18
CA SER A 127 -5.78 6.49 1.60
C SER A 127 -5.22 6.75 3.01
N SER A 128 -5.67 7.82 3.68
CA SER A 128 -5.37 8.07 5.09
C SER A 128 -6.07 7.10 6.04
N LEU A 129 -7.07 6.36 5.56
CA LEU A 129 -7.66 5.21 6.25
C LEU A 129 -7.74 4.04 5.29
N LEU A 130 -7.05 2.95 5.61
CA LEU A 130 -7.17 1.68 4.93
C LEU A 130 -7.88 0.70 5.87
N VAL A 131 -8.90 0.00 5.36
CA VAL A 131 -9.70 -0.96 6.12
C VAL A 131 -9.71 -2.28 5.39
N PHE A 132 -9.19 -3.32 6.04
CA PHE A 132 -9.19 -4.68 5.55
C PHE A 132 -10.02 -5.53 6.52
N ASP A 133 -11.27 -5.81 6.17
CA ASP A 133 -12.16 -6.63 7.01
C ASP A 133 -11.74 -8.11 7.04
N ASP A 134 -11.10 -8.58 5.97
CA ASP A 134 -10.40 -9.86 5.86
C ASP A 134 -9.15 -9.69 4.99
N VAL A 135 -7.98 -9.60 5.63
CA VAL A 135 -6.71 -9.36 4.93
C VAL A 135 -6.31 -10.56 4.05
N ARG A 136 -6.67 -11.78 4.45
CA ARG A 136 -6.30 -12.99 3.70
C ARG A 136 -7.12 -13.07 2.42
N ALA A 137 -8.44 -12.94 2.53
CA ALA A 137 -9.31 -12.90 1.36
C ALA A 137 -8.97 -11.74 0.43
N HIS A 138 -8.60 -10.58 0.98
CA HIS A 138 -8.13 -9.45 0.18
C HIS A 138 -6.82 -9.76 -0.55
N THR A 139 -5.86 -10.40 0.12
CA THR A 139 -4.60 -10.85 -0.51
C THR A 139 -4.86 -11.84 -1.65
N ASP A 140 -5.72 -12.82 -1.44
CA ASP A 140 -6.13 -13.79 -2.48
C ASP A 140 -6.80 -13.09 -3.68
N SER A 141 -7.60 -12.05 -3.41
CA SER A 141 -8.24 -11.24 -4.47
C SER A 141 -7.22 -10.47 -5.31
N LEU A 142 -6.15 -9.95 -4.69
CA LEU A 142 -5.05 -9.29 -5.39
C LEU A 142 -4.27 -10.30 -6.24
N GLU A 143 -4.03 -11.51 -5.73
CA GLU A 143 -3.39 -12.56 -6.51
C GLU A 143 -4.20 -12.97 -7.74
N ALA A 144 -5.52 -13.07 -7.62
CA ALA A 144 -6.41 -13.29 -8.75
C ALA A 144 -6.38 -12.11 -9.73
N LEU A 145 -6.46 -10.87 -9.23
CA LEU A 145 -6.37 -9.66 -10.04
C LEU A 145 -5.05 -9.60 -10.83
N ARG A 146 -3.93 -9.96 -10.22
CA ARG A 146 -2.62 -10.02 -10.88
C ARG A 146 -2.63 -10.92 -12.11
N GLN A 147 -3.30 -12.08 -12.02
CA GLN A 147 -3.43 -13.00 -13.15
C GLN A 147 -4.21 -12.34 -14.29
N THR A 148 -5.33 -11.68 -13.97
CA THR A 148 -6.14 -10.94 -14.94
C THR A 148 -5.38 -9.77 -15.57
N LEU A 149 -4.67 -8.94 -14.79
CA LEU A 149 -3.84 -7.83 -15.30
C LEU A 149 -2.75 -8.29 -16.29
N THR A 150 -2.29 -9.53 -16.14
CA THR A 150 -1.28 -10.10 -17.03
C THR A 150 -1.91 -10.55 -18.36
N ALA A 151 -3.12 -11.12 -18.29
CA ALA A 151 -3.83 -11.74 -19.41
C ALA A 151 -4.70 -10.78 -20.22
N ASP A 152 -5.29 -9.78 -19.58
CA ASP A 152 -6.26 -8.83 -20.16
C ASP A 152 -5.71 -7.39 -20.09
N GLY A 153 -5.63 -6.74 -21.25
CA GLY A 153 -5.13 -5.37 -21.39
C GLY A 153 -6.17 -4.29 -21.09
N ASP A 154 -7.44 -4.66 -20.90
CA ASP A 154 -8.52 -3.72 -20.59
C ASP A 154 -8.75 -3.54 -19.08
N VAL A 155 -8.07 -4.32 -18.24
CA VAL A 155 -8.17 -4.20 -16.78
C VAL A 155 -7.13 -3.21 -16.24
N GLY A 156 -7.63 -2.20 -15.54
CA GLY A 156 -6.82 -1.20 -14.84
C GLY A 156 -6.59 -1.53 -13.37
N TYR A 157 -5.56 -0.95 -12.76
CA TYR A 157 -5.32 -1.07 -11.32
C TYR A 157 -4.75 0.21 -10.70
N VAL A 158 -5.39 0.67 -9.64
CA VAL A 158 -5.01 1.88 -8.89
C VAL A 158 -4.92 1.52 -7.40
N PRO A 159 -3.73 1.54 -6.78
CA PRO A 159 -3.52 0.99 -5.45
C PRO A 159 -3.95 1.94 -4.30
N THR A 160 -4.93 2.84 -4.50
CA THR A 160 -5.32 3.86 -3.49
C THR A 160 -5.94 3.28 -2.21
N GLN A 161 -6.38 2.03 -2.25
CA GLN A 161 -6.91 1.29 -1.08
C GLN A 161 -5.90 0.26 -0.56
N GLU A 162 -4.64 0.37 -1.00
CA GLU A 162 -3.61 -0.62 -0.74
C GLU A 162 -2.41 0.01 -0.03
N LEU A 163 -1.51 -0.85 0.43
CA LEU A 163 -0.26 -0.45 1.04
C LEU A 163 0.87 -1.37 0.65
N VAL A 164 2.08 -0.88 0.85
CA VAL A 164 3.33 -1.65 0.76
C VAL A 164 4.10 -1.43 2.05
N VAL A 165 4.76 -2.45 2.55
CA VAL A 165 5.69 -2.32 3.68
C VAL A 165 7.11 -2.27 3.15
N THR A 166 8.03 -1.75 3.96
CA THR A 166 9.47 -1.84 3.67
C THR A 166 10.18 -2.68 4.73
N ARG A 167 11.45 -3.00 4.46
CA ARG A 167 12.43 -3.54 5.40
C ARG A 167 12.49 -2.83 6.76
N ALA A 168 12.14 -1.55 6.83
CA ALA A 168 12.14 -0.79 8.08
C ALA A 168 11.07 -1.28 9.06
N LEU A 169 9.95 -1.83 8.56
CA LEU A 169 8.90 -2.39 9.42
C LEU A 169 9.42 -3.55 10.27
N ASP A 170 10.31 -4.38 9.71
CA ASP A 170 10.90 -5.50 10.44
C ASP A 170 11.79 -5.05 11.60
N GLN A 171 12.44 -3.89 11.45
CA GLN A 171 13.28 -3.27 12.48
C GLN A 171 12.47 -2.69 13.65
N LEU A 172 11.17 -2.42 13.46
CA LEU A 172 10.29 -1.99 14.54
C LEU A 172 10.02 -3.14 15.51
N VAL A 173 10.67 -3.04 16.67
CA VAL A 173 10.48 -3.93 17.81
C VAL A 173 9.52 -3.28 18.79
N LEU A 174 8.50 -4.04 19.21
CA LEU A 174 7.54 -3.57 20.21
C LEU A 174 8.18 -3.55 21.61
N ALA A 175 8.59 -2.36 22.04
CA ALA A 175 9.05 -2.12 23.40
C ALA A 175 7.88 -2.35 24.36
N THR A 176 8.08 -3.25 25.31
CA THR A 176 7.03 -3.81 26.16
C THR A 176 7.63 -4.21 27.49
N ASP A 177 6.81 -4.23 28.54
CA ASP A 177 7.20 -4.74 29.84
C ASP A 177 7.23 -6.30 29.86
N HIS A 178 7.53 -6.87 31.03
CA HIS A 178 7.56 -8.31 31.26
C HIS A 178 6.18 -8.91 31.61
N SER A 179 5.09 -8.18 31.37
CA SER A 179 3.75 -8.71 31.65
C SER A 179 3.35 -9.80 30.65
N ALA A 180 2.41 -10.66 31.05
CA ALA A 180 1.82 -11.67 30.16
C ALA A 180 1.09 -11.01 28.98
N GLU A 181 0.42 -9.89 29.21
CA GLU A 181 -0.30 -9.14 28.17
C GLU A 181 0.65 -8.56 27.13
N ALA A 182 1.77 -7.98 27.57
CA ALA A 182 2.85 -7.55 26.69
C ALA A 182 3.44 -8.69 25.84
N ALA A 183 3.59 -9.88 26.41
CA ALA A 183 4.06 -11.04 25.66
C ALA A 183 3.10 -11.43 24.52
N VAL A 184 1.79 -11.37 24.78
CA VAL A 184 0.73 -11.58 23.78
C VAL A 184 0.77 -10.49 22.71
N ALA A 185 0.88 -9.22 23.11
CA ALA A 185 0.97 -8.10 22.17
C ALA A 185 2.20 -8.19 21.25
N ARG A 186 3.37 -8.61 21.76
CA ARG A 186 4.57 -8.87 20.94
C ARG A 186 4.33 -9.95 19.89
N ARG A 187 3.66 -11.03 20.27
CA ARG A 187 3.31 -12.12 19.35
C ARG A 187 2.36 -11.65 18.26
N HIS A 188 1.34 -10.88 18.62
CA HIS A 188 0.38 -10.33 17.67
C HIS A 188 1.02 -9.29 16.76
N TRP A 189 1.92 -8.43 17.28
CA TRP A 189 2.72 -7.53 16.45
C TRP A 189 3.54 -8.27 15.39
N LYS A 190 4.21 -9.36 15.77
CA LYS A 190 4.93 -10.21 14.82
C LYS A 190 3.99 -10.78 13.75
N ALA A 191 2.80 -11.27 14.14
CA ALA A 191 1.80 -11.77 13.21
C ALA A 191 1.28 -10.67 12.26
N THR A 192 1.06 -9.45 12.77
CA THR A 192 0.66 -8.28 11.99
C THR A 192 1.71 -7.92 10.95
N LYS A 193 3.00 -7.88 11.33
CA LYS A 193 4.10 -7.61 10.36
C LYS A 193 4.13 -8.63 9.23
N LEU A 194 4.02 -9.92 9.56
CA LEU A 194 4.00 -11.00 8.57
C LEU A 194 2.80 -10.87 7.62
N LEU A 195 1.63 -10.56 8.15
CA LEU A 195 0.41 -10.38 7.38
C LEU A 195 0.53 -9.17 6.42
N LEU A 196 1.03 -8.05 6.92
CA LEU A 196 1.27 -6.85 6.11
C LEU A 196 2.33 -7.09 5.04
N ALA A 197 3.37 -7.88 5.32
CA ALA A 197 4.37 -8.27 4.31
C ALA A 197 3.76 -9.11 3.17
N GLY A 198 2.83 -10.02 3.50
CA GLY A 198 2.06 -10.77 2.51
C GLY A 198 1.21 -9.86 1.62
N LEU A 199 0.38 -9.00 2.24
CA LEU A 199 -0.44 -8.01 1.55
C LEU A 199 0.39 -7.09 0.66
N SER A 200 1.51 -6.60 1.19
CA SER A 200 2.49 -5.77 0.49
C SER A 200 3.04 -6.45 -0.76
N THR A 201 3.39 -7.73 -0.65
CA THR A 201 3.88 -8.52 -1.79
C THR A 201 2.82 -8.66 -2.87
N ALA A 202 1.58 -8.97 -2.50
CA ALA A 202 0.46 -9.07 -3.45
C ALA A 202 0.17 -7.72 -4.14
N THR A 203 0.15 -6.64 -3.37
CA THR A 203 -0.01 -5.26 -3.88
C THR A 203 1.09 -4.90 -4.88
N ALA A 204 2.37 -5.09 -4.51
CA ALA A 204 3.51 -4.81 -5.38
C ALA A 204 3.47 -5.63 -6.67
N ASN A 205 2.99 -6.88 -6.57
CA ASN A 205 2.78 -7.74 -7.73
C ASN A 205 1.72 -7.19 -8.70
N CYS A 206 0.58 -6.69 -8.20
CA CYS A 206 -0.43 -6.05 -9.03
C CYS A 206 0.09 -4.76 -9.67
N ILE A 207 0.80 -3.92 -8.91
CA ILE A 207 1.41 -2.67 -9.41
C ILE A 207 2.31 -2.95 -10.62
N ASP A 208 3.19 -3.93 -10.52
CA ASP A 208 4.13 -4.21 -11.60
C ASP A 208 3.47 -4.95 -12.77
N ALA A 209 2.53 -5.86 -12.50
CA ALA A 209 1.77 -6.50 -13.56
C ALA A 209 1.02 -5.46 -14.41
N TYR A 210 0.38 -4.49 -13.75
CA TYR A 210 -0.31 -3.42 -14.44
C TYR A 210 0.65 -2.48 -15.17
N THR A 211 1.75 -2.08 -14.53
CA THR A 211 2.82 -1.29 -15.16
C THR A 211 3.35 -1.96 -16.43
N GLN A 212 3.61 -3.27 -16.38
CA GLN A 212 4.06 -4.04 -17.54
C GLN A 212 2.97 -4.14 -18.62
N SER A 213 1.70 -4.28 -18.23
CA SER A 213 0.57 -4.25 -19.17
C SER A 213 0.52 -2.92 -19.93
N GLU A 214 0.65 -1.81 -19.21
CA GLU A 214 0.67 -0.47 -19.80
C GLU A 214 1.86 -0.26 -20.72
N PHE A 215 3.06 -0.69 -20.32
CA PHE A 215 4.24 -0.65 -21.20
C PHE A 215 4.05 -1.47 -22.49
N ARG A 216 3.49 -2.68 -22.39
CA ARG A 216 3.15 -3.51 -23.57
C ARG A 216 2.16 -2.77 -24.48
N ARG A 217 1.11 -2.18 -23.91
CA ARG A 217 0.07 -1.45 -24.66
C ARG A 217 0.63 -0.27 -25.45
N VAL A 218 1.58 0.48 -24.90
CA VAL A 218 2.21 1.62 -25.58
C VAL A 218 3.48 1.26 -26.37
N GLY A 219 3.80 -0.04 -26.50
CA GLY A 219 4.96 -0.53 -27.26
C GLY A 219 6.31 -0.12 -26.68
N LYS A 220 6.42 -0.04 -25.35
CA LYS A 220 7.60 0.47 -24.63
C LYS A 220 8.06 -0.50 -23.53
N SER A 221 9.23 -0.23 -22.96
CA SER A 221 9.75 -0.95 -21.79
C SER A 221 10.65 -0.06 -20.92
N VAL A 222 10.67 -0.31 -19.61
CA VAL A 222 11.61 0.28 -18.65
C VAL A 222 12.39 -0.85 -17.99
N LEU A 223 13.72 -0.82 -18.07
CA LEU A 223 14.56 -1.74 -17.33
C LEU A 223 14.54 -1.40 -15.84
N GLY A 224 14.27 -2.40 -15.01
CA GLY A 224 14.22 -2.24 -13.56
C GLY A 224 12.97 -1.52 -13.07
N SER A 225 11.84 -1.66 -13.78
CA SER A 225 10.56 -1.09 -13.34
C SER A 225 10.08 -1.67 -12.01
N ASP A 226 10.63 -2.80 -11.60
CA ASP A 226 10.41 -3.56 -10.37
C ASP A 226 11.47 -3.30 -9.29
N LYS A 227 12.52 -2.52 -9.57
CA LYS A 227 13.64 -2.29 -8.62
C LYS A 227 13.21 -1.66 -7.31
N TRP A 228 12.09 -0.94 -7.32
CA TRP A 228 11.46 -0.37 -6.12
C TRP A 228 11.16 -1.44 -5.05
N ARG A 229 11.05 -2.72 -5.45
CA ARG A 229 10.90 -3.88 -4.55
C ARG A 229 12.19 -4.29 -3.84
N HIS A 230 13.35 -4.07 -4.44
CA HIS A 230 14.60 -4.65 -3.93
C HIS A 230 15.21 -3.86 -2.76
N MET A 231 14.59 -2.74 -2.41
CA MET A 231 14.85 -1.96 -1.20
C MET A 231 13.84 -2.26 -0.08
N VAL A 232 12.82 -3.09 -0.37
CA VAL A 232 11.90 -3.72 0.60
C VAL A 232 12.55 -4.93 1.22
#